data_AF-A0A4R5XGF7-F1
#
_entry.id   AF-A0A4R5XGF7-F1
#
_cell.length_a   1.000
_cell.length_b   1.000
_cell.length_c   1.000
_cell.angle_alpha   90.00
_cell.angle_beta   90.00
_cell.angle_gamma   90.00
#
_symmetry.space_group_name_H-M   'P 1'
#
loop_
_entity.id
_entity.type
_entity.pdbx_description
1 polymer ?
#
loop_
_entity_poly.entity_id
_entity_poly.type
_entity_poly.pdbx_seq_one_letter_code
_entity_poly.pdbx_strand_id
1 'polypeptide(L)'
;MCYIDGSIDQATSTCPMCKVFRPKADRCPHRTETCRNSSLHPRHDVVHFKNAEVQSFNGCGYCKWARTNPPPARAGYNNPGWPGCCRPPQPQEFALIPPADWYAVSLVHRVPIPPDVKALLDSLPPVKGGVTQSATPS
;
A
#
# COMPACT_ATOMS: atom_id res chain seq x y z
N MET A 1 -3.49 -2.53 2.14
CA MET A 1 -4.67 -2.01 2.84
C MET A 1 -4.68 -2.60 4.24
N CYS A 2 -5.16 -1.80 5.20
CA CYS A 2 -5.09 -2.11 6.62
C CYS A 2 -6.52 -2.12 7.14
N TYR A 3 -7.01 -3.28 7.59
CA TYR A 3 -8.36 -3.42 8.10
C TYR A 3 -8.32 -3.98 9.51
N ILE A 4 -9.33 -3.67 10.32
CA ILE A 4 -9.53 -4.34 11.60
C ILE A 4 -9.90 -5.80 11.30
N ASP A 5 -9.27 -6.75 11.99
CA ASP A 5 -9.63 -8.16 11.84
C ASP A 5 -11.08 -8.39 12.30
N GLY A 6 -11.86 -9.09 11.46
CA GLY A 6 -13.30 -9.25 11.58
C GLY A 6 -14.14 -8.09 11.05
N SER A 7 -13.56 -7.05 10.44
CA SER A 7 -14.35 -5.93 9.93
C SER A 7 -15.12 -6.28 8.64
N ILE A 8 -16.22 -5.56 8.38
CA ILE A 8 -16.96 -5.66 7.12
C ILE A 8 -16.05 -5.35 5.92
N ASP A 9 -15.13 -4.38 6.08
CA ASP A 9 -14.18 -4.04 5.03
C ASP A 9 -13.30 -5.24 4.67
N GLN A 10 -12.84 -6.03 5.64
CA GLN A 10 -12.09 -7.25 5.36
C GLN A 10 -12.93 -8.27 4.56
N ALA A 11 -14.20 -8.46 4.93
CA ALA A 11 -15.08 -9.46 4.30
C ALA A 11 -15.53 -9.06 2.89
N THR A 12 -15.64 -7.76 2.61
CA THR A 12 -16.20 -7.22 1.36
C THR A 12 -15.16 -6.62 0.43
N SER A 13 -13.95 -6.35 0.91
CA SER A 13 -12.89 -5.76 0.09
C SER A 13 -12.35 -6.76 -0.92
N THR A 14 -12.70 -6.56 -2.19
CA THR A 14 -11.90 -7.07 -3.30
C THR A 14 -10.46 -6.59 -3.16
N CYS A 15 -9.48 -7.48 -3.37
CA CYS A 15 -8.07 -7.13 -3.28
C CYS A 15 -7.74 -5.87 -4.11
N PRO A 16 -7.33 -4.76 -3.47
CA PRO A 16 -7.09 -3.49 -4.17
C PRO A 16 -5.92 -3.58 -5.14
N MET A 17 -4.97 -4.47 -4.86
CA MET A 17 -3.84 -4.72 -5.74
C MET A 17 -4.30 -5.43 -7.02
N CYS A 18 -5.12 -6.48 -6.93
CA CYS A 18 -5.66 -7.16 -8.12
C CYS A 18 -6.54 -6.27 -9.01
N LYS A 19 -7.13 -5.20 -8.46
CA LYS A 19 -7.87 -4.20 -9.25
C LYS A 19 -6.96 -3.40 -10.17
N VAL A 20 -5.74 -3.10 -9.71
CA VAL A 20 -4.75 -2.28 -10.43
C VAL A 20 -3.78 -3.16 -11.23
N PHE A 21 -3.23 -4.17 -10.58
CA PHE A 21 -2.28 -5.15 -11.11
C PHE A 21 -2.99 -6.49 -11.23
N ARG A 22 -3.80 -6.65 -12.29
CA ARG A 22 -4.53 -7.90 -12.52
C ARG A 22 -3.54 -9.07 -12.63
N PRO A 23 -3.58 -10.06 -11.73
CA PRO A 23 -2.70 -11.21 -11.83
C PRO A 23 -3.07 -12.04 -13.07
N LYS A 24 -2.10 -12.75 -13.63
CA LYS A 24 -2.33 -13.71 -14.71
C LYS A 24 -2.97 -15.03 -14.22
N ALA A 25 -2.90 -15.30 -12.91
CA ALA A 25 -3.42 -16.50 -12.28
C ALA A 25 -4.85 -16.30 -11.76
N ASP A 26 -5.59 -17.40 -11.61
CA ASP A 26 -6.98 -17.40 -11.13
C ASP A 26 -7.12 -17.01 -9.64
N ARG A 27 -6.03 -17.05 -8.88
CA ARG A 27 -6.00 -16.69 -7.46
C ARG A 27 -5.17 -15.43 -7.22
N CYS A 28 -5.68 -14.57 -6.34
CA CYS A 28 -4.99 -13.37 -5.86
C CYS A 28 -3.62 -13.74 -5.22
N PRO A 29 -2.48 -13.24 -5.75
CA PRO A 29 -1.15 -13.52 -5.18
C PRO A 29 -0.86 -12.71 -3.91
N HIS A 30 -1.64 -11.66 -3.64
CA HIS A 30 -1.51 -10.80 -2.47
C HIS A 30 -1.99 -11.52 -1.22
N ARG A 31 -1.05 -11.88 -0.35
CA ARG A 31 -1.35 -12.59 0.89
C ARG A 31 -1.83 -11.61 1.95
N THR A 32 -2.85 -11.95 2.69
CA THR A 32 -3.28 -11.21 3.88
C THR A 32 -2.68 -11.85 5.13
N GLU A 33 -2.27 -11.01 6.07
CA GLU A 33 -1.79 -11.43 7.39
C GLU A 33 -2.33 -10.52 8.48
N THR A 34 -2.44 -11.04 9.70
CA THR A 34 -2.91 -10.29 10.86
C THR A 34 -1.73 -9.87 11.74
N CYS A 35 -1.63 -8.57 12.01
CA CYS A 35 -0.68 -7.99 12.95
C CYS A 35 -1.36 -7.85 14.32
N ARG A 36 -0.72 -8.36 15.37
CA ARG A 36 -1.23 -8.34 16.76
C ARG A 36 -0.39 -7.47 17.71
N ASN A 37 0.36 -6.51 17.17
CA ASN A 37 1.23 -5.67 17.99
C ASN A 37 0.43 -4.59 18.72
N SER A 38 -0.13 -4.98 19.88
CA SER A 38 -0.93 -4.10 20.73
C SER A 38 -0.17 -2.88 21.25
N SER A 39 1.17 -2.86 21.23
CA SER A 39 1.92 -1.65 21.58
C SER A 39 1.78 -0.53 20.54
N LEU A 40 1.60 -0.87 19.25
CA LEU A 40 1.51 0.10 18.15
C LEU A 40 0.07 0.37 17.70
N HIS A 41 -0.84 -0.56 17.98
CA HIS A 41 -2.28 -0.44 17.71
C HIS A 41 -3.11 -1.13 18.82
N PRO A 42 -3.24 -0.52 20.00
CA PRO A 42 -3.78 -1.17 21.21
C PRO A 42 -5.27 -1.54 21.17
N ARG A 43 -6.03 -1.12 20.14
CA ARG A 43 -7.49 -1.31 20.10
C ARG A 43 -7.95 -2.57 19.37
N HIS A 44 -7.10 -3.13 18.50
CA HIS A 44 -7.52 -4.19 17.58
C HIS A 44 -6.33 -4.85 16.91
N ASP A 45 -6.56 -6.06 16.40
CA ASP A 45 -5.69 -6.72 15.45
C ASP A 45 -5.91 -6.14 14.04
N VAL A 46 -4.83 -6.01 13.26
CA VAL A 46 -4.86 -5.36 11.94
C VAL A 46 -4.47 -6.34 10.84
N VAL A 47 -5.38 -6.60 9.91
CA VAL A 47 -5.11 -7.32 8.67
C VAL A 47 -4.36 -6.40 7.70
N HIS A 48 -3.31 -6.92 7.07
CA HIS A 48 -2.49 -6.20 6.10
C HIS A 48 -2.05 -7.11 4.96
N PHE A 49 -1.57 -6.52 3.86
CA PHE A 49 -1.04 -7.29 2.73
C PHE A 49 0.46 -7.57 2.87
N LYS A 50 0.86 -8.72 2.36
CA LYS A 50 2.23 -9.02 1.94
C LYS A 50 2.23 -9.40 0.46
N ASN A 51 3.37 -9.21 -0.18
CA ASN A 51 3.60 -9.42 -1.61
C ASN A 51 2.78 -8.47 -2.51
N ALA A 52 2.45 -7.27 -2.03
CA ALA A 52 1.94 -6.22 -2.90
C ALA A 52 3.05 -5.78 -3.87
N GLU A 53 2.72 -5.52 -5.12
CA GLU A 53 3.64 -4.95 -6.11
C GLU A 53 3.99 -3.49 -5.76
N VAL A 54 3.14 -2.83 -4.98
CA VAL A 54 3.31 -1.46 -4.51
C VAL A 54 3.95 -1.49 -3.12
N GLN A 55 5.14 -0.91 -3.01
CA GLN A 55 5.97 -1.01 -1.81
C GLN A 55 5.25 -0.42 -0.60
N SER A 56 4.64 0.75 -0.75
CA SER A 56 3.88 1.41 0.31
C SER A 56 2.73 0.55 0.84
N PHE A 57 2.26 -0.48 0.13
CA PHE A 57 1.12 -1.31 0.54
C PHE A 57 1.54 -2.57 1.30
N ASN A 58 2.84 -2.91 1.29
CA ASN A 58 3.38 -4.09 1.97
C ASN A 58 3.55 -3.90 3.48
N GLY A 59 3.16 -4.91 4.25
CA GLY A 59 3.31 -4.94 5.70
C GLY A 59 2.24 -4.11 6.43
N CYS A 60 2.25 -4.20 7.76
CA CYS A 60 1.29 -3.48 8.59
C CYS A 60 1.51 -1.97 8.51
N GLY A 61 0.57 -1.24 7.91
CA GLY A 61 0.68 0.21 7.77
C GLY A 61 0.59 0.99 9.08
N TYR A 62 -0.03 0.42 10.12
CA TYR A 62 0.01 0.99 11.48
C TYR A 62 1.41 0.90 12.07
N CYS A 63 2.10 -0.23 11.91
CA CYS A 63 3.48 -0.39 12.35
C CYS A 63 4.45 0.47 11.55
N LYS A 64 4.22 0.65 10.23
CA LYS A 64 5.01 1.58 9.41
C LYS A 64 4.88 3.02 9.91
N TRP A 65 3.65 3.48 10.17
CA TRP A 65 3.43 4.83 10.71
C TRP A 65 4.08 5.01 12.07
N ALA A 66 3.93 4.05 12.99
CA ALA A 66 4.57 4.16 14.30
C ALA A 66 6.11 4.30 14.23
N ARG A 67 6.76 3.67 13.25
CA ARG A 67 8.21 3.78 13.05
C ARG A 67 8.69 5.16 12.58
N THR A 68 7.80 6.06 12.14
CA THR A 68 8.19 7.44 11.80
C THR A 68 8.30 8.33 13.02
N ASN A 69 8.10 7.79 14.23
CA ASN A 69 8.04 8.55 15.47
C ASN A 69 7.05 9.74 15.37
N PRO A 70 5.76 9.47 15.07
CA PRO A 70 4.77 10.52 14.86
C PRO A 70 4.50 11.30 16.17
N PRO A 71 3.99 12.53 16.08
CA PRO A 71 3.58 13.28 17.26
C PRO A 71 2.58 12.49 18.13
N PRO A 72 2.54 12.72 19.46
CA PRO A 72 1.66 11.97 20.36
C PRO A 72 0.18 11.95 19.94
N ALA A 73 -0.31 13.04 19.35
CA ALA A 73 -1.68 13.15 18.83
C ALA A 73 -2.01 12.16 17.70
N ARG A 74 -0.99 11.55 17.05
CA ARG A 74 -1.10 10.59 15.95
C ARG A 74 -0.37 9.27 16.25
N ALA A 75 -0.09 9.00 17.53
CA ALA A 75 0.57 7.79 18.01
C ALA A 75 -0.41 6.93 18.83
N GLY A 76 -0.02 5.69 19.13
CA GLY A 76 -0.78 4.77 19.99
C GLY A 76 -2.23 4.60 19.57
N TYR A 77 -3.16 4.96 20.46
CA TYR A 77 -4.61 4.90 20.22
C TYR A 77 -5.11 5.75 19.05
N ASN A 78 -4.36 6.78 18.65
CA ASN A 78 -4.71 7.69 17.56
C ASN A 78 -3.88 7.41 16.29
N ASN A 79 -3.19 6.27 16.21
CA ASN A 79 -2.43 5.87 15.04
C ASN A 79 -3.37 5.75 13.82
N PRO A 80 -3.24 6.62 12.80
CA PRO A 80 -4.12 6.62 11.63
C PRO A 80 -3.66 5.64 10.54
N GLY A 81 -2.56 4.93 10.76
CA GLY A 81 -1.91 4.10 9.75
C GLY A 81 -1.20 4.91 8.65
N TRP A 82 -0.44 4.16 7.82
CA TRP A 82 0.39 4.72 6.76
C TRP A 82 -0.45 5.39 5.65
N PRO A 83 -0.13 6.64 5.25
CA PRO A 83 -0.82 7.33 4.16
C PRO A 83 -0.61 6.63 2.83
N GLY A 84 -1.64 6.59 1.98
CA GLY A 84 -1.62 5.87 0.70
C GLY A 84 -1.81 4.36 0.84
N CYS A 85 -1.50 3.76 1.99
CA CYS A 85 -1.69 2.31 2.23
C CYS A 85 -2.96 1.99 3.00
N CYS A 86 -3.15 2.62 4.17
CA CYS A 86 -4.29 2.35 5.06
C CYS A 86 -5.44 3.32 4.81
N ARG A 87 -5.12 4.53 4.31
CA ARG A 87 -6.07 5.63 4.16
C ARG A 87 -5.61 6.57 3.02
N PRO A 88 -6.51 7.42 2.51
CA PRO A 88 -6.13 8.50 1.63
C PRO A 88 -5.02 9.37 2.26
N PRO A 89 -3.96 9.70 1.52
CA PRO A 89 -2.94 10.63 1.99
C PRO A 89 -3.47 12.06 2.05
N GLN A 90 -2.96 12.85 3.00
CA GLN A 90 -3.15 14.30 3.03
C GLN A 90 -2.01 15.01 2.29
N PRO A 91 -2.18 16.25 1.78
CA PRO A 91 -1.15 16.96 1.02
C PRO A 91 0.23 17.01 1.69
N GLN A 92 0.27 17.26 3.00
CA GLN A 92 1.50 17.30 3.79
C GLN A 92 2.19 15.93 3.95
N GLU A 93 1.54 14.85 3.55
CA GLU A 93 2.04 13.48 3.63
C GLU A 93 2.45 12.94 2.27
N PHE A 94 2.30 13.72 1.20
CA PHE A 94 2.59 13.27 -0.15
C PHE A 94 4.05 12.86 -0.33
N ALA A 95 4.97 13.56 0.34
CA ALA A 95 6.39 13.24 0.35
C ALA A 95 6.72 11.88 1.02
N LEU A 96 5.79 11.29 1.79
CA LEU A 96 5.96 9.97 2.38
C LEU A 96 5.65 8.83 1.40
N ILE A 97 5.10 9.15 0.21
CA ILE A 97 4.72 8.18 -0.80
C ILE A 97 5.74 8.25 -1.94
N PRO A 98 6.43 7.15 -2.26
CA PRO A 98 7.33 7.10 -3.40
C PRO A 98 6.62 7.47 -4.70
N PRO A 99 7.22 8.28 -5.60
CA PRO A 99 6.63 8.65 -6.89
C PRO A 99 6.03 7.47 -7.68
N ALA A 100 6.73 6.34 -7.71
CA ALA A 100 6.30 5.13 -8.43
C ALA A 100 5.01 4.49 -7.90
N ASP A 101 4.66 4.73 -6.63
CA ASP A 101 3.49 4.14 -5.99
C ASP A 101 2.21 4.95 -6.24
N TRP A 102 2.33 6.18 -6.74
CA TRP A 102 1.22 7.14 -6.81
C TRP A 102 0.08 6.73 -7.71
N TYR A 103 0.37 6.02 -8.81
CA TYR A 103 -0.68 5.53 -9.70
C TYR A 103 -1.63 4.56 -8.95
N ALA A 104 -1.07 3.64 -8.17
CA ALA A 104 -1.87 2.71 -7.38
C ALA A 104 -2.58 3.41 -6.22
N VAL A 105 -1.92 4.34 -5.53
CA VAL A 105 -2.54 5.16 -4.48
C VAL A 105 -3.75 5.91 -5.02
N SER A 106 -3.60 6.55 -6.18
CA SER A 106 -4.65 7.32 -6.84
C SER A 106 -5.86 6.46 -7.17
N LEU A 107 -5.66 5.29 -7.79
CA LEU A 107 -6.76 4.38 -8.13
C LEU A 107 -7.47 3.80 -6.90
N VAL A 108 -6.71 3.44 -5.88
CA VAL A 108 -7.25 2.75 -4.70
C VAL A 108 -7.99 3.71 -3.76
N HIS A 109 -7.43 4.90 -3.53
CA HIS A 109 -8.01 5.90 -2.62
C HIS A 109 -8.80 7.00 -3.32
N ARG A 110 -8.84 6.97 -4.67
CA ARG A 110 -9.49 8.00 -5.51
C ARG A 110 -9.00 9.42 -5.22
N VAL A 111 -7.69 9.53 -5.00
CA VAL A 111 -7.00 10.83 -4.80
C VAL A 111 -6.26 11.22 -6.07
N PRO A 112 -6.21 12.50 -6.46
CA PRO A 112 -5.44 12.93 -7.62
C PRO A 112 -3.94 12.74 -7.39
N ILE A 113 -3.21 12.39 -8.45
CA ILE A 113 -1.75 12.38 -8.43
C ILE A 113 -1.25 13.83 -8.38
N PRO A 114 -0.33 14.19 -7.47
CA PRO A 114 0.25 15.53 -7.41
C PRO A 114 0.91 15.94 -8.74
N PRO A 115 0.78 17.20 -9.19
CA PRO A 115 1.26 17.62 -10.51
C PRO A 115 2.77 17.41 -10.74
N ASP A 116 3.57 17.65 -9.70
CA ASP A 116 5.02 17.45 -9.68
C ASP A 116 5.38 15.96 -9.84
N VAL A 117 4.68 15.08 -9.11
CA VAL A 117 4.83 13.63 -9.26
C VAL A 117 4.39 13.17 -10.64
N LYS A 118 3.27 13.71 -11.16
CA LYS A 118 2.77 13.38 -12.48
C LYS A 118 3.79 13.75 -13.56
N ALA A 119 4.37 14.94 -13.49
CA ALA A 119 5.41 15.37 -14.43
C ALA A 119 6.64 14.44 -14.39
N LEU A 120 7.07 14.01 -13.20
CA LEU A 120 8.15 13.05 -13.05
C LEU A 120 7.82 11.70 -13.71
N LEU A 121 6.62 11.17 -13.46
CA LEU A 121 6.17 9.90 -14.05
C LEU A 121 6.06 9.98 -15.58
N ASP A 122 5.57 11.09 -16.12
CA ASP A 122 5.45 11.33 -17.56
C ASP A 122 6.82 11.48 -18.24
N SER A 123 7.85 11.92 -17.51
CA SER A 123 9.22 12.07 -18.03
C SER A 123 10.00 10.76 -18.17
N LEU A 124 9.50 9.66 -17.59
CA LEU A 124 10.16 8.37 -17.69
C LEU A 124 9.95 7.79 -19.10
N PRO A 125 11.01 7.28 -19.74
CA PRO A 125 10.86 6.61 -21.02
C PRO A 125 9.93 5.40 -20.87
N PRO A 126 9.10 5.08 -21.88
CA PRO A 126 8.26 3.90 -21.83
C PRO A 126 9.13 2.68 -21.56
N VAL A 127 8.81 1.93 -20.50
CA VAL A 127 9.52 0.71 -20.13
C VAL A 127 9.41 -0.26 -21.31
N LYS A 128 10.47 -0.35 -22.13
CA LYS A 128 10.59 -1.41 -23.13
C LYS A 128 10.62 -2.73 -22.37
N GLY A 129 9.59 -3.55 -22.59
CA GLY A 129 9.37 -4.80 -21.87
C GLY A 129 10.62 -5.65 -21.76
N GLY A 130 11.16 -5.78 -20.55
CA GLY A 130 12.22 -6.71 -20.20
C GLY A 130 11.63 -8.05 -19.82
N VAL A 131 11.08 -8.78 -20.80
CA VAL A 131 10.97 -10.24 -20.70
C VAL A 131 12.31 -10.79 -21.17
N THR A 132 13.29 -10.87 -20.29
CA THR A 132 14.44 -11.77 -20.50
C THR A 132 13.96 -13.18 -20.18
N GLN A 133 13.46 -13.86 -21.21
CA GLN A 133 13.44 -15.32 -21.24
C GLN A 133 14.90 -15.79 -21.15
N SER A 134 15.28 -16.33 -19.99
CA SER A 134 16.49 -17.14 -19.89
C SER A 134 16.23 -18.45 -20.62
N ALA A 135 16.55 -18.47 -21.92
CA ALA A 135 16.78 -19.71 -22.64
C ALA A 135 18.16 -20.24 -22.22
N THR A 136 18.19 -21.39 -21.55
CA THR A 136 19.41 -22.14 -21.27
C THR A 136 19.65 -23.10 -22.42
N PRO A 137 20.80 -23.07 -23.11
CA PRO A 137 21.25 -24.19 -23.93
C PRO A 137 22.38 -24.95 -23.22
N SER A 138 22.18 -26.25 -23.01
CA SER A 138 23.12 -27.38 -23.22
C SER A 138 22.66 -28.60 -22.45
#